data_AF-A0A2N8KTK7-F1
#
_entry.id   AF-A0A2N8KTK7-F1
#
_cell.length_a   1.000
_cell.length_b   1.000
_cell.length_c   1.000
_cell.angle_alpha   90.00
_cell.angle_beta   90.00
_cell.angle_gamma   90.00
#
_symmetry.space_group_name_H-M   'P 1'
#
loop_
_entity.id
_entity.type
_entity.pdbx_description
1 polymer ?
#
loop_
_entity_poly.entity_id
_entity_poly.type
_entity_poly.pdbx_seq_one_letter_code
_entity_poly.pdbx_strand_id
1 'polypeptide(L)'
;MPTTHCPICSTAMIESDVAPCFDCGHSESELDEFRRNEHEYNSFQLWGHELVLCDFCDADFGSYFPEHWGLPPGPLPDYPLNLVGPVEAPAIAREACCPKCNHRLAFLRVLAAARKQNAA
;
A
#
# COMPACT_ATOMS: atom_id res chain seq x y z
N MET A 1 -18.29 -17.37 -7.05
CA MET A 1 -17.59 -16.62 -6.00
C MET A 1 -17.78 -15.13 -6.28
N PRO A 2 -17.97 -14.27 -5.27
CA PRO A 2 -18.10 -12.84 -5.52
C PRO A 2 -16.80 -12.29 -6.13
N THR A 3 -16.91 -11.55 -7.23
CA THR A 3 -15.78 -10.89 -7.88
C THR A 3 -15.40 -9.64 -7.09
N THR A 4 -14.19 -9.60 -6.54
CA THR A 4 -13.64 -8.41 -5.89
C THR A 4 -13.33 -7.34 -6.94
N HIS A 5 -13.80 -6.12 -6.71
CA HIS A 5 -13.56 -4.97 -7.60
C HIS A 5 -12.71 -3.92 -6.88
N CYS A 6 -11.84 -3.25 -7.64
CA CYS A 6 -10.93 -2.23 -7.13
C CYS A 6 -11.73 -1.02 -6.59
N PRO A 7 -11.47 -0.56 -5.36
CA PRO A 7 -12.20 0.57 -4.77
C PRO A 7 -11.85 1.92 -5.42
N ILE A 8 -10.77 1.98 -6.21
CA ILE A 8 -10.32 3.20 -6.90
C ILE A 8 -10.88 3.29 -8.32
N CYS A 9 -10.83 2.20 -9.09
CA CYS A 9 -11.16 2.22 -10.52
C CYS A 9 -12.25 1.23 -10.94
N SER A 10 -12.87 0.52 -10.00
CA SER A 10 -13.95 -0.46 -10.20
C SER A 10 -13.59 -1.63 -11.13
N THR A 11 -12.32 -1.81 -11.49
CA THR A 11 -11.87 -2.95 -12.32
C THR A 11 -11.90 -4.23 -11.50
N ALA A 12 -12.33 -5.34 -12.09
CA ALA A 12 -12.26 -6.66 -11.45
C ALA A 12 -10.80 -7.01 -11.12
N MET A 13 -10.58 -7.50 -9.90
CA MET A 13 -9.24 -7.79 -9.38
C MET A 13 -8.88 -9.26 -9.57
N ILE A 14 -7.58 -9.54 -9.61
CA ILE A 14 -7.02 -10.88 -9.85
C ILE A 14 -6.28 -11.30 -8.58
N GLU A 15 -6.55 -12.52 -8.11
CA GLU A 15 -5.82 -13.09 -6.97
C GLU A 15 -4.37 -13.40 -7.37
N SER A 16 -3.41 -12.88 -6.61
CA SER A 16 -1.98 -13.09 -6.79
C SER A 16 -1.31 -13.36 -5.45
N ASP A 17 -0.10 -13.91 -5.50
CA ASP A 17 0.80 -13.84 -4.36
C ASP A 17 1.27 -12.40 -4.18
N VAL A 18 1.38 -11.96 -2.93
CA VAL A 18 1.85 -10.63 -2.56
C VAL A 18 2.81 -10.70 -1.38
N ALA A 19 3.88 -9.91 -1.44
CA ALA A 19 4.79 -9.67 -0.32
C ALA A 19 4.10 -8.79 0.74
N PRO A 20 4.64 -8.70 1.97
CA PRO A 20 4.00 -8.01 3.09
C PRO A 20 3.77 -6.51 2.85
N CYS A 21 4.66 -5.84 2.10
CA CYS A 21 4.49 -4.42 1.78
C CYS A 21 3.19 -4.18 1.03
N PHE A 22 2.40 -3.21 1.49
CA PHE A 22 1.12 -2.86 0.87
C PHE A 22 1.35 -2.15 -0.46
N ASP A 23 2.39 -1.32 -0.57
CA ASP A 23 2.63 -0.49 -1.74
C ASP A 23 3.20 -1.29 -2.92
N CYS A 24 4.40 -1.85 -2.74
CA CYS A 24 5.14 -2.54 -3.80
C CYS A 24 4.89 -4.07 -3.85
N GLY A 25 4.31 -4.65 -2.79
CA GLY A 25 4.32 -6.10 -2.59
C GLY A 25 3.55 -6.93 -3.62
N HIS A 26 2.80 -6.33 -4.54
CA HIS A 26 2.21 -7.04 -5.68
C HIS A 26 3.21 -7.31 -6.82
N SER A 27 4.36 -6.66 -6.82
CA SER A 27 5.39 -6.84 -7.85
C SER A 27 6.08 -8.21 -7.72
N GLU A 28 6.37 -8.84 -8.85
CA GLU A 28 7.14 -10.09 -8.89
C GLU A 28 8.57 -9.91 -8.33
N SER A 29 9.19 -8.75 -8.57
CA SER A 29 10.53 -8.44 -8.05
C SER A 29 10.57 -8.46 -6.52
N GLU A 30 9.57 -7.82 -5.90
CA GLU A 30 9.47 -7.68 -4.44
C GLU A 30 9.17 -9.01 -3.76
N LEU A 31 8.45 -9.90 -4.45
CA LEU A 31 8.27 -11.28 -3.99
C LEU A 31 9.59 -12.06 -3.99
N ASP A 32 10.44 -11.87 -5.00
CA ASP A 32 11.75 -12.49 -5.05
C ASP A 32 12.70 -11.92 -3.99
N GLU A 33 12.70 -10.61 -3.80
CA GLU A 33 13.47 -9.90 -2.77
C GLU A 33 13.03 -10.34 -1.35
N PHE A 34 11.72 -10.49 -1.11
CA PHE A 34 11.19 -11.08 0.12
C PHE A 34 11.72 -12.49 0.35
N ARG A 35 11.72 -13.36 -0.67
CA ARG A 35 12.25 -14.74 -0.55
C ARG A 35 13.74 -14.78 -0.26
N ARG A 36 14.48 -13.74 -0.66
CA ARG A 36 15.92 -13.56 -0.35
C ARG A 36 16.16 -12.86 0.99
N ASN A 37 15.10 -12.45 1.70
CA ASN A 37 15.14 -11.76 2.98
C ASN A 37 15.93 -10.44 2.91
N GLU A 38 15.65 -9.63 1.88
CA GLU A 38 16.35 -8.37 1.60
C GLU A 38 15.74 -7.13 2.26
N HIS A 39 14.51 -7.25 2.79
CA HIS A 39 13.76 -6.13 3.35
C HIS A 39 13.28 -6.40 4.78
N GLU A 40 13.22 -5.33 5.57
CA GLU A 40 12.48 -5.28 6.82
C GLU A 40 11.08 -4.69 6.58
N TYR A 41 10.10 -5.11 7.38
CA TYR A 41 8.72 -4.65 7.23
C TYR A 41 8.20 -4.05 8.53
N ASN A 42 7.63 -2.86 8.44
CA ASN A 42 7.05 -2.15 9.56
C ASN A 42 5.58 -1.80 9.29
N SER A 43 4.77 -1.81 10.35
CA SER A 43 3.41 -1.30 10.33
C SER A 43 3.42 0.18 10.71
N PHE A 44 2.63 0.96 9.99
CA PHE A 44 2.48 2.40 10.11
C PHE A 44 1.01 2.76 10.20
N GLN A 45 0.74 3.95 10.74
CA GLN A 45 -0.58 4.56 10.74
C GLN A 45 -0.56 5.84 9.91
N LEU A 46 -1.41 5.91 8.91
CA LEU A 46 -1.60 7.05 8.01
C LEU A 46 -3.07 7.49 8.06
N TRP A 47 -3.34 8.69 8.56
CA TRP A 47 -4.71 9.22 8.77
C TRP A 47 -5.64 8.26 9.54
N GLY A 48 -5.10 7.48 10.47
CA GLY A 48 -5.88 6.50 11.24
C GLY A 48 -6.03 5.13 10.57
N HIS A 49 -5.48 4.94 9.37
CA HIS A 49 -5.47 3.66 8.66
C HIS A 49 -4.12 2.96 8.78
N GLU A 50 -4.16 1.65 8.99
CA GLU A 50 -2.95 0.83 9.03
C GLU A 50 -2.38 0.60 7.62
N LEU A 51 -1.06 0.66 7.52
CA LEU A 51 -0.29 0.46 6.30
C LEU A 51 0.97 -0.33 6.66
N VAL A 52 1.29 -1.40 5.93
CA VAL A 52 2.58 -2.10 6.08
C VAL A 52 3.50 -1.67 4.93
N LEU A 53 4.71 -1.22 5.24
CA LEU A 53 5.72 -0.86 4.24
C LEU A 53 7.01 -1.64 4.49
N CYS A 54 7.75 -1.93 3.41
CA CYS A 54 9.16 -2.28 3.54
C CYS A 54 10.00 -1.03 3.87
N ASP A 55 11.22 -1.24 4.33
CA ASP A 55 12.23 -0.21 4.57
C ASP A 55 12.44 0.74 3.37
N PHE A 56 12.39 0.22 2.14
CA PHE A 56 12.51 1.04 0.93
C PHE A 56 11.29 1.95 0.72
N CYS A 57 10.07 1.41 0.77
CA CYS A 57 8.85 2.19 0.57
C CYS A 57 8.61 3.19 1.70
N ASP A 58 9.04 2.89 2.93
CA ASP A 58 9.05 3.85 4.03
C ASP A 58 9.96 5.05 3.71
N ALA A 59 11.20 4.78 3.30
CA ALA A 59 12.16 5.83 2.93
C ALA A 59 11.69 6.69 1.74
N ASP A 60 10.96 6.12 0.79
CA ASP A 60 10.43 6.82 -0.39
C ASP A 60 9.00 7.38 -0.20
N PHE A 61 8.37 7.19 0.96
CA PHE A 61 6.96 7.55 1.15
C PHE A 61 6.67 9.05 0.93
N GLY A 62 7.64 9.91 1.23
CA GLY A 62 7.54 11.36 1.01
C GLY A 62 7.47 11.78 -0.46
N SER A 63 7.78 10.87 -1.40
CA SER A 63 7.80 11.15 -2.84
C SER A 63 6.41 11.19 -3.48
N TYR A 64 5.36 10.74 -2.76
CA TYR A 64 3.99 10.84 -3.26
C TYR A 64 3.55 12.29 -3.40
N PHE A 65 2.93 12.63 -4.52
CA PHE A 65 2.26 13.93 -4.69
C PHE A 65 1.00 14.02 -3.81
N PRO A 66 0.70 15.16 -3.18
CA PRO A 66 -0.45 15.30 -2.27
C PRO A 66 -1.79 14.87 -2.89
N GLU A 67 -1.99 15.13 -4.19
CA GLU A 67 -3.18 14.76 -4.95
C GLU A 67 -3.39 13.25 -5.02
N HIS A 68 -2.31 12.46 -4.92
CA HIS A 68 -2.40 11.01 -4.82
C HIS A 68 -3.32 10.60 -3.67
N TRP A 69 -3.15 11.26 -2.52
CA TRP A 69 -3.89 11.03 -1.28
C TRP A 69 -5.18 11.85 -1.15
N GLY A 70 -5.56 12.57 -2.21
CA GLY A 70 -6.75 13.43 -2.22
C GLY A 70 -6.56 14.76 -1.47
N LEU A 71 -5.33 15.17 -1.21
CA LEU A 71 -5.02 16.50 -0.67
C LEU A 71 -5.01 17.55 -1.80
N PRO A 72 -5.16 18.84 -1.47
CA PRO A 72 -4.98 19.92 -2.42
C PRO A 72 -3.58 19.92 -3.05
N PRO A 73 -3.44 20.33 -4.33
CA PRO A 73 -2.14 20.48 -4.97
C PRO A 73 -1.29 21.49 -4.19
N GLY A 74 0.01 21.22 -4.05
CA GLY A 74 0.89 22.04 -3.24
C GLY A 74 2.30 21.46 -3.10
N PRO A 75 3.16 22.09 -2.27
CA PRO A 75 4.42 21.48 -1.89
C PRO A 75 4.17 20.11 -1.24
N LEU A 76 5.13 19.19 -1.38
CA LEU A 76 5.08 17.89 -0.73
C LEU A 76 4.91 18.08 0.78
N PRO A 77 3.77 17.69 1.37
CA PRO A 77 3.55 17.85 2.79
C PRO A 77 4.34 16.79 3.56
N ASP A 78 4.58 17.06 4.84
CA ASP A 78 4.96 16.00 5.76
C ASP A 78 3.71 15.14 6.03
N TYR A 79 3.69 13.93 5.48
CA TYR A 79 2.56 13.02 5.67
C TYR A 79 2.53 12.52 7.11
N PRO A 80 1.36 12.38 7.76
CA PRO A 80 1.26 11.90 9.14
C PRO A 80 1.44 10.38 9.20
N LEU A 81 2.56 9.87 8.69
CA LEU A 81 2.96 8.48 8.69
C LEU A 81 3.64 8.16 10.03
N ASN A 82 2.92 7.51 10.92
CA ASN A 82 3.40 7.19 12.26
C ASN A 82 3.83 5.73 12.34
N LEU A 83 5.07 5.45 12.73
CA LEU A 83 5.54 4.09 12.97
C LEU A 83 4.79 3.46 14.15
N VAL A 84 4.16 2.31 13.91
CA VAL A 84 3.51 1.48 14.94
C VAL A 84 4.50 0.45 15.49
N GLY A 85 5.28 -0.18 14.61
CA GLY A 85 6.32 -1.15 14.99
C GLY A 85 6.62 -2.19 13.91
N PRO A 86 7.55 -3.12 14.17
CA PRO A 86 7.93 -4.16 13.22
C PRO A 86 6.82 -5.20 13.01
N VAL A 87 6.78 -5.78 11.81
CA VAL A 87 5.95 -6.95 11.53
C VAL A 87 6.70 -8.20 12.01
N GLU A 88 6.22 -8.83 13.07
CA GLU A 88 6.89 -9.96 13.74
C GLU A 88 7.07 -11.23 12.88
N ALA A 89 6.15 -11.48 11.95
CA ALA A 89 6.17 -12.66 11.09
C ALA A 89 5.70 -12.31 9.68
N PRO A 90 6.52 -11.56 8.90
CA PRO A 90 6.16 -11.18 7.55
C PRO A 90 6.07 -12.45 6.68
N ALA A 91 5.03 -12.55 5.87
CA ALA A 91 4.77 -13.72 5.03
C ALA A 91 4.14 -13.33 3.70
N ILE A 92 4.40 -14.13 2.67
CA ILE A 92 3.66 -14.05 1.41
C ILE A 92 2.21 -14.47 1.68
N ALA A 93 1.27 -13.69 1.14
CA ALA A 93 -0.15 -13.98 1.20
C ALA A 93 -0.77 -14.05 -0.20
N ARG A 94 -1.95 -14.65 -0.31
CA ARG A 94 -2.83 -14.54 -1.48
C ARG A 94 -3.76 -13.35 -1.28
N GLU A 95 -3.74 -12.39 -2.20
CA GLU A 95 -4.64 -11.25 -2.18
C GLU A 95 -5.04 -10.81 -3.59
N ALA A 96 -6.22 -10.21 -3.71
CA ALA A 96 -6.66 -9.50 -4.89
C ALA A 96 -5.74 -8.31 -5.21
N CYS A 97 -5.23 -8.27 -6.44
CA CYS A 97 -4.47 -7.16 -7.02
C CYS A 97 -5.24 -6.53 -8.19
N CYS A 98 -5.15 -5.21 -8.32
CA CYS A 98 -5.78 -4.51 -9.44
C CYS A 98 -4.81 -4.44 -10.62
N PRO A 99 -5.14 -5.03 -11.79
CA PRO A 99 -4.27 -4.97 -12.97
C PRO A 99 -4.17 -3.58 -13.59
N LYS A 100 -5.08 -2.66 -13.25
CA LYS A 100 -5.12 -1.29 -13.78
C LYS A 100 -4.41 -0.30 -12.86
N CYS A 101 -4.67 -0.38 -11.55
CA CYS A 101 -3.99 0.49 -10.58
C CYS A 101 -2.60 -0.04 -10.22
N ASN A 102 -2.31 -1.30 -10.54
CA ASN A 102 -1.05 -1.97 -10.23
C ASN A 102 -0.70 -1.86 -8.74
N HIS A 103 -1.65 -2.21 -7.88
CA HIS A 103 -1.45 -2.34 -6.44
C HIS A 103 -2.36 -3.43 -5.88
N ARG A 104 -1.99 -3.97 -4.73
CA ARG A 104 -2.81 -4.93 -3.96
C ARG A 104 -3.97 -4.25 -3.24
N LEU A 105 -5.01 -5.01 -2.91
CA LEU A 105 -6.25 -4.50 -2.33
C LEU A 105 -6.03 -3.76 -1.01
N ALA A 106 -5.11 -4.23 -0.17
CA ALA A 106 -4.81 -3.60 1.12
C ALA A 106 -4.44 -2.12 0.95
N PHE A 107 -3.48 -1.81 0.07
CA PHE A 107 -3.09 -0.43 -0.24
C PHE A 107 -4.24 0.39 -0.84
N LEU A 108 -4.96 -0.20 -1.79
CA LEU A 108 -6.06 0.50 -2.46
C LEU A 108 -7.20 0.86 -1.50
N ARG A 109 -7.40 0.09 -0.43
CA ARG A 109 -8.34 0.44 0.65
C ARG A 109 -7.87 1.63 1.47
N VAL A 110 -6.58 1.67 1.83
CA VAL A 110 -5.97 2.82 2.52
C VAL A 110 -6.08 4.06 1.65
N LEU A 111 -5.71 3.97 0.38
CA LEU A 111 -5.79 5.06 -0.58
C LEU A 111 -7.23 5.57 -0.75
N ALA A 112 -8.20 4.67 -0.89
CA ALA A 112 -9.61 5.04 -1.02
C ALA A 112 -10.12 5.77 0.23
N ALA A 113 -9.74 5.30 1.42
CA ALA A 113 -10.14 5.89 2.68
C ALA A 113 -9.47 7.26 2.90
N ALA A 114 -8.16 7.37 2.64
CA ALA A 114 -7.42 8.63 2.67
C ALA A 114 -8.04 9.68 1.75
N ARG A 115 -8.33 9.33 0.48
CA ARG A 115 -8.99 10.24 -0.47
C ARG A 115 -10.35 10.70 0.02
N LYS A 116 -11.14 9.80 0.61
CA LYS A 116 -12.45 10.15 1.15
C LYS A 116 -12.35 11.09 2.35
N GLN A 117 -11.36 10.89 3.21
CA GLN A 117 -11.13 11.71 4.40
C GLN A 117 -10.57 13.09 4.06
N ASN A 118 -9.63 13.17 3.12
CA ASN A 118 -8.92 14.39 2.75
C ASN A 118 -9.69 15.29 1.78
N ALA A 119 -10.69 14.73 1.06
CA ALA A 119 -11.56 15.50 0.18
C ALA A 119 -12.75 16.17 0.91
N ALA A 120 -12.89 15.94 2.23
CA ALA A 120 -13.91 16.54 3.09
C ALA A 120 -13.41 17.87 3.69
#